data_AF-A0A947MRW4-F1
#
_entry.id   AF-A0A947MRW4-F1
#
_cell.length_a   1.000
_cell.length_b   1.000
_cell.length_c   1.000
_cell.angle_alpha   90.00
_cell.angle_beta   90.00
_cell.angle_gamma   90.00
#
_symmetry.space_group_name_H-M   'P 1'
#
loop_
_entity.id
_entity.type
_entity.pdbx_description
1 polymer ?
#
loop_
_entity_poly.entity_id
_entity_poly.type
_entity_poly.pdbx_seq_one_letter_code
_entity_poly.pdbx_strand_id
1 'polypeptide(L)'
;MDWRLNGFLSQLMLAGRLTGSYGEQMLYPLPAATGALNGRPPRLTFQKVLYVGLGDRSKYGSTRFKEISARVLETLVKIDVGSFAMSLPGREVLKLAPRQMMELWLAEFHRLYVLTRFHELQLDVTFVEPSDIQAEIKDQLSQFQRQWGPPRTRT
;
A
#
# COMPACT_ATOMS: atom_id res chain seq x y z
N MET A 1 6.24 4.81 13.52
CA MET A 1 4.88 5.31 13.26
C MET A 1 4.98 6.56 12.40
N ASP A 2 4.15 6.69 11.36
CA ASP A 2 4.22 7.84 10.45
C ASP A 2 3.77 9.13 11.14
N TRP A 3 4.68 10.11 11.21
CA TRP A 3 4.46 11.43 11.80
C TRP A 3 3.36 12.22 11.06
N ARG A 4 3.11 11.90 9.77
CA ARG A 4 2.10 12.56 8.93
C ARG A 4 0.68 12.36 9.43
N LEU A 5 0.44 11.32 10.24
CA LEU A 5 -0.86 11.01 10.85
C LEU A 5 -1.03 11.63 12.24
N ASN A 6 -0.11 12.48 12.71
CA ASN A 6 -0.21 13.22 13.99
C ASN A 6 -0.60 12.35 15.20
N GLY A 7 -0.07 11.12 15.29
CA GLY A 7 -0.36 10.20 16.40
C GLY A 7 -1.75 9.55 16.38
N PHE A 8 -2.53 9.74 15.32
CA PHE A 8 -3.86 9.15 15.17
C PHE A 8 -3.85 7.62 15.28
N LEU A 9 -2.91 6.97 14.60
CA LEU A 9 -2.71 5.52 14.71
C LEU A 9 -2.44 5.08 16.15
N SER A 10 -1.63 5.84 16.89
CA SER A 10 -1.35 5.56 18.31
C SER A 10 -2.61 5.59 19.13
N GLN A 11 -3.49 6.58 18.91
CA GLN A 11 -4.74 6.69 19.64
C GLN A 11 -5.72 5.56 19.31
N LEU A 12 -5.81 5.15 18.03
CA LEU A 12 -6.63 3.99 17.67
C LEU A 12 -6.15 2.72 18.36
N MET A 13 -4.84 2.52 18.43
CA MET A 13 -4.26 1.38 19.14
C MET A 13 -4.51 1.45 20.65
N LEU A 14 -4.30 2.61 21.27
CA LEU A 14 -4.58 2.82 22.70
C LEU A 14 -6.06 2.65 23.04
N ALA A 15 -6.97 3.03 22.13
CA ALA A 15 -8.40 2.82 22.27
C ALA A 15 -8.86 1.40 21.92
N GLY A 16 -7.95 0.48 21.58
CA GLY A 16 -8.27 -0.89 21.20
C GLY A 16 -9.03 -1.03 19.88
N ARG A 17 -9.04 0.01 19.03
CA ARG A 17 -9.74 0.05 17.73
C ARG A 17 -8.89 -0.48 16.58
N LEU A 18 -7.58 -0.63 16.79
CA LEU A 18 -6.64 -1.19 15.83
C LEU A 18 -5.60 -2.00 16.60
N THR A 19 -5.35 -3.24 16.18
CA THR A 19 -4.47 -4.17 16.92
C THR A 19 -3.16 -4.48 16.19
N GLY A 20 -3.13 -4.30 14.87
CA GLY A 20 -2.07 -4.77 14.00
C GLY A 20 -2.12 -6.27 13.72
N SER A 21 -3.20 -6.96 14.12
CA SER A 21 -3.37 -8.40 13.93
C SER A 21 -3.28 -8.78 12.45
N TYR A 22 -2.76 -9.97 12.16
CA TYR A 22 -2.62 -10.40 10.78
C TYR A 22 -3.97 -10.41 10.06
N GLY A 23 -4.03 -9.72 8.91
CA GLY A 23 -5.22 -9.66 8.07
C GLY A 23 -6.27 -8.67 8.56
N GLU A 24 -6.03 -7.94 9.65
CA GLU A 24 -6.86 -6.80 10.05
C GLU A 24 -6.82 -5.76 8.93
N GLN A 25 -7.97 -5.24 8.53
CA GLN A 25 -8.09 -4.18 7.53
C GLN A 25 -9.02 -3.11 8.04
N MET A 26 -8.60 -1.85 7.97
CA MET A 26 -9.42 -0.71 8.36
C MET A 26 -9.30 0.38 7.32
N LEU A 27 -10.41 0.75 6.69
CA LEU A 27 -10.48 1.91 5.81
C LEU A 27 -10.97 3.11 6.62
N TYR A 28 -10.16 4.14 6.73
CA TYR A 28 -10.49 5.34 7.50
C TYR A 28 -10.58 6.57 6.59
N PRO A 29 -11.68 7.33 6.62
CA PRO A 29 -11.77 8.59 5.90
C PRO A 29 -10.90 9.66 6.57
N LEU A 30 -10.05 10.35 5.81
CA LEU A 30 -9.25 11.45 6.34
C LEU A 30 -10.05 12.77 6.31
N PRO A 31 -10.04 13.54 7.41
CA PRO A 31 -10.93 14.67 7.61
C PRO A 31 -10.68 15.97 6.83
N ALA A 32 -9.85 16.00 5.79
CA ALA A 32 -9.93 17.12 4.84
C ALA A 32 -11.37 17.28 4.27
N ALA A 33 -12.20 16.21 4.36
CA ALA A 33 -13.60 16.20 4.00
C ALA A 33 -14.63 16.40 5.16
N THR A 34 -14.24 16.34 6.44
CA THR A 34 -15.21 16.34 7.58
C THR A 34 -14.72 16.93 8.93
N GLY A 35 -13.48 17.44 9.04
CA GLY A 35 -13.01 18.17 10.23
C GLY A 35 -11.83 17.52 10.98
N ALA A 36 -10.80 18.32 11.23
CA ALA A 36 -9.52 18.04 11.89
C ALA A 36 -9.31 16.70 12.65
N LEU A 37 -8.27 15.93 12.27
CA LEU A 37 -7.71 14.83 13.06
C LEU A 37 -7.05 15.41 14.32
N ASN A 38 -7.59 15.10 15.50
CA ASN A 38 -7.06 15.62 16.78
C ASN A 38 -7.01 17.15 16.85
N GLY A 39 -7.98 17.84 16.22
CA GLY A 39 -7.99 19.31 16.18
C GLY A 39 -6.93 19.92 15.25
N ARG A 40 -6.21 19.10 14.45
CA ARG A 40 -5.33 19.57 13.36
C ARG A 40 -5.72 18.99 12.00
N PRO A 41 -5.61 19.76 10.91
CA PRO A 41 -5.79 19.19 9.57
C PRO A 41 -4.75 18.09 9.31
N PRO A 42 -5.14 16.95 8.72
CA PRO A 42 -4.17 15.97 8.26
C PRO A 42 -3.19 16.63 7.28
N ARG A 43 -1.92 16.24 7.35
CA ARG A 43 -0.88 16.70 6.39
C ARG A 43 -0.90 15.90 5.09
N LEU A 44 -1.92 15.06 4.90
CA LEU A 44 -2.12 14.22 3.74
C LEU A 44 -3.33 14.72 2.96
N THR A 45 -3.18 14.83 1.64
CA THR A 45 -4.26 15.22 0.72
C THR A 45 -5.18 14.07 0.34
N PHE A 46 -4.89 12.85 0.78
CA PHE A 46 -5.69 11.67 0.50
C PHE A 46 -7.05 11.73 1.22
N GLN A 47 -8.10 11.21 0.58
CA GLN A 47 -9.45 11.17 1.14
C GLN A 47 -9.65 10.02 2.14
N LYS A 48 -8.92 8.92 1.96
CA LYS A 48 -9.04 7.70 2.77
C LYS A 48 -7.66 7.09 2.99
N VAL A 49 -7.49 6.37 4.08
CA VAL A 49 -6.31 5.55 4.38
C VAL A 49 -6.76 4.13 4.67
N LEU A 50 -6.19 3.18 3.94
CA LEU A 50 -6.34 1.76 4.22
C LEU A 50 -5.19 1.31 5.12
N TYR A 51 -5.53 0.83 6.30
CA TYR A 51 -4.60 0.17 7.20
C TYR A 51 -4.70 -1.34 7.04
N VAL A 52 -3.56 -2.01 7.04
CA VAL A 52 -3.48 -3.47 6.98
C VAL A 52 -2.56 -3.97 8.08
N GLY A 53 -3.10 -4.82 8.95
CA GLY A 53 -2.36 -5.46 10.02
C GLY A 53 -1.45 -6.56 9.47
N LEU A 54 -0.15 -6.38 9.70
CA LEU A 54 0.89 -7.30 9.25
C LEU A 54 1.05 -8.51 10.18
N GLY A 55 0.47 -8.44 11.38
CA GLY A 55 0.62 -9.44 12.43
C GLY A 55 1.93 -9.31 13.20
N ASP A 56 2.28 -10.40 13.87
CA ASP A 56 3.51 -10.51 14.66
C ASP A 56 4.76 -10.32 13.79
N ARG A 57 5.60 -9.36 14.20
CA ARG A 57 6.87 -9.01 13.54
C ARG A 57 7.77 -10.23 13.34
N SER A 58 7.82 -11.14 14.32
CA SER A 58 8.67 -12.34 14.26
C SER A 58 8.23 -13.33 13.19
N LYS A 59 6.97 -13.26 12.75
CA LYS A 59 6.36 -14.12 11.73
C LYS A 59 6.31 -13.46 10.36
N TYR A 60 6.90 -12.28 10.21
CA TYR A 60 6.89 -11.52 8.96
C TYR A 60 8.07 -11.95 8.06
N GLY A 61 7.75 -12.73 7.04
CA GLY A 61 8.68 -13.21 6.02
C GLY A 61 8.13 -13.04 4.60
N SER A 62 8.82 -13.59 3.60
CA SER A 62 8.40 -13.52 2.20
C SER A 62 6.99 -14.09 1.95
N THR A 63 6.63 -15.19 2.60
CA THR A 63 5.28 -15.78 2.53
C THR A 63 4.23 -14.79 3.05
N ARG A 64 4.46 -14.20 4.22
CA ARG A 64 3.55 -13.19 4.81
C ARG A 64 3.43 -11.96 3.92
N PHE A 65 4.54 -11.53 3.31
CA PHE A 65 4.55 -10.42 2.37
C PHE A 65 3.65 -10.67 1.16
N LYS A 66 3.72 -11.86 0.55
CA LYS A 66 2.85 -12.26 -0.57
C LYS A 66 1.37 -12.25 -0.18
N GLU A 67 1.06 -12.89 0.96
CA GLU A 67 -0.32 -12.93 1.48
C GLU A 67 -0.89 -11.53 1.72
N ILE A 68 -0.11 -10.64 2.34
CA ILE A 68 -0.52 -9.26 2.59
C ILE A 68 -0.66 -8.48 1.27
N SER A 69 0.28 -8.64 0.34
CA SER A 69 0.22 -7.97 -0.97
C SER A 69 -1.04 -8.37 -1.73
N ALA A 70 -1.35 -9.68 -1.77
CA ALA A 70 -2.57 -10.18 -2.38
C ALA A 70 -3.82 -9.60 -1.69
N ARG A 71 -3.87 -9.59 -0.36
CA ARG A 71 -5.00 -9.01 0.39
C ARG A 71 -5.18 -7.52 0.13
N VAL A 72 -4.10 -6.74 0.07
CA VAL A 72 -4.16 -5.30 -0.24
C VAL A 72 -4.77 -5.10 -1.63
N LEU A 73 -4.25 -5.81 -2.62
CA LEU A 73 -4.71 -5.71 -4.01
C LEU A 73 -6.17 -6.13 -4.18
N GLU A 74 -6.57 -7.26 -3.57
CA GLU A 74 -7.97 -7.70 -3.56
C GLU A 74 -8.89 -6.67 -2.89
N THR A 75 -8.45 -6.07 -1.79
CA THR A 75 -9.24 -5.03 -1.12
C THR A 75 -9.40 -3.83 -2.02
N LEU A 76 -8.33 -3.35 -2.68
CA LEU A 76 -8.37 -2.21 -3.59
C LEU A 76 -9.33 -2.41 -4.76
N VAL A 77 -9.40 -3.62 -5.32
CA VAL A 77 -10.43 -3.97 -6.34
C VAL A 77 -11.82 -3.91 -5.77
N LYS A 78 -12.05 -4.53 -4.60
CA LYS A 78 -13.38 -4.60 -3.99
C LYS A 78 -13.93 -3.22 -3.65
N ILE A 79 -13.07 -2.24 -3.39
CA ILE A 79 -13.46 -0.86 -3.12
C ILE A 79 -13.34 0.06 -4.34
N ASP A 80 -13.09 -0.50 -5.52
CA ASP A 80 -13.01 0.19 -6.82
C ASP A 80 -12.09 1.42 -6.81
N VAL A 81 -10.88 1.24 -6.25
CA VAL A 81 -9.88 2.32 -6.17
C VAL A 81 -8.97 2.28 -7.38
N GLY A 82 -9.10 3.29 -8.26
CA GLY A 82 -8.26 3.49 -9.43
C GLY A 82 -6.92 4.20 -9.15
N SER A 83 -6.78 4.95 -8.05
CA SER A 83 -5.52 5.64 -7.72
C SER A 83 -5.22 5.54 -6.23
N PHE A 84 -4.01 5.11 -5.90
CA PHE A 84 -3.57 5.02 -4.51
C PHE A 84 -2.06 5.20 -4.37
N ALA A 85 -1.66 5.59 -3.16
CA ALA A 85 -0.26 5.68 -2.76
C ALA A 85 0.03 4.67 -1.65
N MET A 86 1.18 4.00 -1.71
CA MET A 86 1.59 3.03 -0.70
C MET A 86 3.10 2.99 -0.48
N SER A 87 3.53 2.60 0.71
CA SER A 87 4.87 2.04 0.92
C SER A 87 4.82 0.53 0.75
N LEU A 88 5.95 -0.11 0.42
CA LEU A 88 6.04 -1.57 0.35
C LEU A 88 5.69 -2.18 1.72
N PRO A 89 4.77 -3.18 1.78
CA PRO A 89 4.30 -3.72 3.05
C PRO A 89 5.46 -4.26 3.88
N GLY A 90 5.57 -3.80 5.13
CA GLY A 90 6.53 -4.34 6.09
C GLY A 90 8.01 -4.15 5.74
N ARG A 91 8.38 -3.19 4.88
CA ARG A 91 9.78 -2.92 4.48
C ARG A 91 10.74 -2.77 5.67
N GLU A 92 10.32 -2.07 6.71
CA GLU A 92 11.15 -1.85 7.92
C GLU A 92 11.32 -3.12 8.77
N VAL A 93 10.49 -4.12 8.54
CA VAL A 93 10.47 -5.39 9.28
C VAL A 93 11.21 -6.47 8.50
N LEU A 94 11.00 -6.50 7.18
CA LEU A 94 11.50 -7.54 6.31
C LEU A 94 12.94 -7.23 5.90
N LYS A 95 13.88 -8.16 6.16
CA LYS A 95 15.28 -8.04 5.75
C LYS A 95 15.49 -8.46 4.28
N LEU A 96 14.63 -7.98 3.38
CA LEU A 96 14.80 -8.17 1.94
C LEU A 96 15.32 -6.89 1.30
N ALA A 97 16.08 -7.04 0.21
CA ALA A 97 16.42 -5.88 -0.60
C ALA A 97 15.16 -5.28 -1.21
N PRO A 98 15.06 -3.95 -1.34
CA PRO A 98 13.90 -3.29 -1.96
C PRO A 98 13.54 -3.86 -3.33
N ARG A 99 14.56 -4.16 -4.14
CA ARG A 99 14.39 -4.85 -5.43
C ARG A 99 13.61 -6.16 -5.28
N GLN A 100 13.98 -7.01 -4.34
CA GLN A 100 13.32 -8.30 -4.12
C GLN A 100 11.87 -8.13 -3.64
N MET A 101 11.62 -7.13 -2.78
CA MET A 101 10.26 -6.83 -2.32
C MET A 101 9.37 -6.37 -3.47
N MET A 102 9.89 -5.52 -4.35
CA MET A 102 9.18 -5.06 -5.53
C MET A 102 8.90 -6.21 -6.51
N GLU A 103 9.86 -7.09 -6.75
CA GLU A 103 9.67 -8.31 -7.55
C GLU A 103 8.52 -9.18 -7.01
N LEU A 104 8.49 -9.40 -5.69
CA LEU A 104 7.42 -10.16 -5.04
C LEU A 104 6.06 -9.45 -5.18
N TRP A 105 6.02 -8.12 -5.02
CA TRP A 105 4.80 -7.35 -5.16
C TRP A 105 4.27 -7.38 -6.59
N LEU A 106 5.14 -7.16 -7.58
CA LEU A 106 4.78 -7.20 -9.01
C LEU A 106 4.33 -8.60 -9.44
N ALA A 107 4.92 -9.65 -8.88
CA ALA A 107 4.47 -11.02 -9.13
C ALA A 107 3.05 -11.26 -8.61
N GLU A 108 2.71 -10.81 -7.40
CA GLU A 108 1.34 -10.90 -6.88
C GLU A 108 0.37 -9.99 -7.62
N PHE A 109 0.81 -8.77 -8.00
CA PHE A 109 0.04 -7.86 -8.84
C PHE A 109 -0.31 -8.52 -10.16
N HIS A 110 0.66 -9.06 -10.88
CA HIS A 110 0.43 -9.75 -12.14
C HIS A 110 -0.50 -10.96 -11.98
N ARG A 111 -0.28 -11.77 -10.94
CA ARG A 111 -1.13 -12.93 -10.64
C ARG A 111 -2.59 -12.51 -10.48
N LEU A 112 -2.87 -11.46 -9.72
CA LEU A 112 -4.23 -10.94 -9.55
C LEU A 112 -4.73 -10.23 -10.81
N TYR A 113 -3.87 -9.50 -11.52
CA TYR A 113 -4.21 -8.83 -12.78
C TYR A 113 -4.76 -9.79 -13.83
N VAL A 114 -4.18 -10.98 -13.92
CA VAL A 114 -4.63 -12.05 -14.84
C VAL A 114 -5.92 -12.72 -14.34
N LEU A 115 -6.05 -12.94 -13.02
CA LEU A 115 -7.16 -13.72 -12.45
C LEU A 115 -8.45 -12.92 -12.23
N THR A 116 -8.32 -11.62 -12.01
CA THR A 116 -9.44 -10.73 -11.67
C THR A 116 -9.48 -9.60 -12.70
N ARG A 117 -10.65 -9.00 -12.95
CA ARG A 117 -10.88 -7.94 -13.96
C ARG A 117 -10.11 -6.62 -13.71
N PHE A 118 -8.98 -6.69 -13.03
CA PHE A 118 -7.98 -5.64 -12.83
C PHE A 118 -7.58 -4.94 -14.14
N HIS A 119 -7.63 -5.62 -15.29
CA HIS A 119 -7.37 -5.00 -16.60
C HIS A 119 -8.43 -3.99 -17.02
N GLU A 120 -9.64 -4.03 -16.43
CA GLU A 120 -10.69 -3.04 -16.63
C GLU A 120 -10.44 -1.78 -15.76
N LEU A 121 -9.62 -1.89 -14.70
CA LEU A 121 -9.28 -0.79 -13.81
C LEU A 121 -8.07 -0.02 -14.34
N GLN A 122 -8.24 1.28 -14.59
CA GLN A 122 -7.10 2.17 -14.77
C GLN A 122 -6.44 2.43 -13.43
N LEU A 123 -5.39 1.66 -13.11
CA LEU A 123 -4.66 1.77 -11.86
C LEU A 123 -3.46 2.70 -11.95
N ASP A 124 -3.48 3.70 -11.10
CA ASP A 124 -2.37 4.60 -10.82
C ASP A 124 -1.83 4.32 -9.41
N VAL A 125 -0.60 3.79 -9.37
CA VAL A 125 0.05 3.35 -8.13
C VAL A 125 1.28 4.20 -7.87
N THR A 126 1.26 4.95 -6.78
CA THR A 126 2.42 5.75 -6.34
C THR A 126 3.13 5.10 -5.15
N PHE A 127 4.40 4.77 -5.30
CA PHE A 127 5.22 4.26 -4.19
C PHE A 127 5.84 5.40 -3.38
N VAL A 128 5.50 5.48 -2.10
CA VAL A 128 5.98 6.49 -1.15
C VAL A 128 7.17 5.93 -0.37
N GLU A 129 8.34 5.92 -1.00
CA GLU A 129 9.59 5.42 -0.43
C GLU A 129 10.67 6.52 -0.40
N PRO A 130 11.71 6.39 0.45
CA PRO A 130 12.91 7.23 0.40
C PRO A 130 13.58 7.23 -0.98
N SER A 131 14.31 8.29 -1.32
CA SER A 131 14.84 8.52 -2.68
C SER A 131 15.83 7.46 -3.17
N ASP A 132 16.64 6.92 -2.26
CA ASP A 132 17.56 5.80 -2.51
C ASP A 132 16.79 4.53 -2.91
N ILE A 133 15.70 4.24 -2.20
CA ILE A 133 14.82 3.11 -2.48
C ILE A 133 14.09 3.31 -3.81
N GLN A 134 13.60 4.52 -4.07
CA GLN A 134 12.95 4.86 -5.33
C GLN A 134 13.89 4.64 -6.53
N ALA A 135 15.17 4.99 -6.40
CA ALA A 135 16.16 4.75 -7.44
C ALA A 135 16.34 3.24 -7.73
N GLU A 136 16.36 2.40 -6.69
CA GLU A 136 16.53 0.95 -6.82
C GLU A 136 15.34 0.26 -7.52
N ILE A 137 14.11 0.66 -7.20
CA ILE A 137 12.89 0.00 -7.72
C ILE A 137 12.41 0.58 -9.07
N LYS A 138 12.93 1.74 -9.49
CA LYS A 138 12.50 2.45 -10.71
C LYS A 138 12.61 1.60 -11.97
N ASP A 139 13.70 0.85 -12.09
CA ASP A 139 13.96 0.03 -13.28
C ASP A 139 12.96 -1.12 -13.39
N GLN A 140 12.61 -1.75 -12.27
CA GLN A 140 11.62 -2.84 -12.24
C GLN A 140 10.22 -2.34 -12.59
N LEU A 141 9.81 -1.19 -12.05
CA LEU A 141 8.54 -0.55 -12.41
C LEU A 141 8.50 -0.20 -13.90
N SER A 142 9.60 0.35 -14.43
CA SER A 142 9.71 0.71 -15.85
C SER A 142 9.69 -0.52 -16.77
N GLN A 143 10.28 -1.64 -16.35
CA GLN A 143 10.21 -2.92 -17.07
C GLN A 143 8.79 -3.48 -17.04
N PHE A 144 8.17 -3.52 -15.86
CA PHE A 144 6.81 -4.01 -15.69
C PHE A 144 5.80 -3.20 -16.51
N GLN A 145 5.88 -1.86 -16.45
CA GLN A 145 5.00 -0.97 -17.23
C GLN A 145 5.19 -1.14 -18.73
N ARG A 146 6.41 -1.41 -19.21
CA ARG A 146 6.63 -1.71 -20.65
C ARG A 146 6.02 -3.03 -21.07
N GLN A 147 6.02 -4.02 -20.18
CA GLN A 147 5.52 -5.36 -20.48
C GLN A 147 4.00 -5.47 -20.34
N TRP A 148 3.41 -4.81 -19.33
CA TRP A 148 2.01 -4.99 -18.92
C TRP A 148 1.22 -3.69 -18.80
N GLY A 149 1.87 -2.53 -18.92
CA GLY A 149 1.19 -1.25 -18.82
C GLY A 149 0.33 -0.95 -20.04
N PRO A 150 -0.67 -0.06 -19.90
CA PRO A 150 -1.45 0.39 -21.03
C PRO A 150 -0.53 1.04 -22.09
N PRO A 151 -0.85 0.91 -23.39
CA PRO A 151 -0.10 1.59 -24.43
C PRO A 151 -0.09 3.09 -24.14
N ARG A 152 1.10 3.70 -24.13
CA ARG A 152 1.25 5.15 -23.87
C ARG A 152 0.47 5.91 -24.95
N THR A 153 -0.71 6.42 -24.60
CA THR A 153 -1.39 7.44 -25.38
C THR A 153 -0.52 8.69 -25.34
N ARG A 154 0.09 9.03 -26.47
CA ARG A 154 0.73 10.33 -26.66
C ARG A 154 -0.38 11.37 -26.64
N THR A 155 -0.51 12.11 -25.54
CA THR A 155 -1.15 13.44 -25.53
C THR A 155 -0.16 14.49 -25.95
#